data_AF-A0A227JCM4-F1
#
_entry.id   AF-A0A227JCM4-F1
#
_cell.length_a   1.000
_cell.length_b   1.000
_cell.length_c   1.000
_cell.angle_alpha   90.00
_cell.angle_beta   90.00
_cell.angle_gamma   90.00
#
_symmetry.space_group_name_H-M   'P 1'
#
loop_
_entity.id
_entity.type
_entity.pdbx_description
1 polymer ?
#
loop_
_entity_poly.entity_id
_entity_poly.type
_entity_poly.pdbx_seq_one_letter_code
_entity_poly.pdbx_strand_id
1 'polypeptide(L)' 'GRSDEELAARAEILALRANWNKAIQYYSEASKMAELGSLEQARYDARIDQLMIQRDRFMALQ' A
#
# COMPACT_ATOMS: atom_id res chain seq x y z
N GLY A 1 15.79 0.86 -9.60
CA GLY A 1 14.49 0.80 -10.27
C GLY A 1 13.84 2.16 -10.17
N ARG A 2 12.55 2.28 -10.51
CA ARG A 2 11.79 3.44 -10.04
C ARG A 2 11.60 3.32 -8.53
N SER A 3 11.77 4.42 -7.79
CA SER A 3 11.81 4.42 -6.32
C SER A 3 10.46 4.09 -5.69
N ASP A 4 9.37 4.42 -6.36
CA ASP A 4 7.99 4.11 -5.98
C ASP A 4 7.67 2.62 -6.13
N GLU A 5 8.09 1.99 -7.24
CA GLU A 5 7.94 0.55 -7.45
C GLU A 5 8.67 -0.26 -6.36
N GLU A 6 9.87 0.18 -5.95
CA GLU A 6 10.63 -0.44 -4.87
C GLU A 6 9.92 -0.29 -3.50
N LEU A 7 9.33 0.88 -3.22
CA LEU A 7 8.52 1.10 -2.02
C LEU A 7 7.26 0.22 -2.02
N ALA A 8 6.55 0.15 -3.14
CA ALA A 8 5.39 -0.71 -3.33
C ALA A 8 5.73 -2.19 -3.14
N ALA A 9 6.86 -2.66 -3.66
CA ALA A 9 7.32 -4.03 -3.48
C ALA A 9 7.62 -4.34 -2.00
N ARG A 10 8.28 -3.42 -1.28
CA ARG A 10 8.52 -3.56 0.17
C ARG A 10 7.21 -3.52 0.97
N ALA A 11 6.27 -2.68 0.57
CA ALA A 11 4.94 -2.58 1.16
C ALA A 11 4.19 -3.93 1.06
N GLU A 12 4.26 -4.59 -0.09
CA GLU A 12 3.60 -5.88 -0.30
C GLU A 12 4.17 -6.97 0.62
N ILE A 13 5.50 -7.02 0.81
CA ILE A 13 6.13 -7.95 1.76
C ILE A 13 5.64 -7.71 3.19
N LEU A 14 5.45 -6.45 3.58
CA LEU A 14 4.90 -6.09 4.89
C LEU A 14 3.42 -6.50 5.03
N ALA A 15 2.62 -6.30 3.98
CA ALA A 15 1.22 -6.71 3.95
C ALA A 15 1.05 -8.22 4.13
N LEU A 16 1.88 -9.03 3.45
CA LEU A 16 1.89 -10.49 3.59
C LEU A 16 2.22 -10.95 5.01
N ARG A 17 2.92 -10.12 5.80
CA ARG A 17 3.24 -10.38 7.22
C ARG A 17 2.22 -9.77 8.19
N ALA A 18 1.04 -9.38 7.69
CA ALA A 18 0.00 -8.67 8.43
C ALA A 18 0.45 -7.34 9.06
N ASN A 19 1.57 -6.75 8.61
CA ASN A 19 2.02 -5.43 9.04
C ASN A 19 1.36 -4.34 8.17
N TRP A 20 0.04 -4.28 8.20
CA TRP A 20 -0.76 -3.44 7.29
C TRP A 20 -0.51 -1.96 7.47
N ASN A 21 -0.33 -1.48 8.71
CA ASN A 21 -0.07 -0.06 8.95
C ASN A 21 1.22 0.41 8.26
N LYS A 22 2.29 -0.39 8.34
CA LYS A 22 3.56 -0.07 7.67
C LYS A 22 3.48 -0.24 6.16
N ALA A 23 2.76 -1.27 5.68
CA ALA A 23 2.50 -1.47 4.26
C ALA A 23 1.74 -0.27 3.64
N ILE A 24 0.66 0.18 4.29
CA ILE A 24 -0.12 1.35 3.88
C ILE A 24 0.76 2.61 3.84
N GLN A 25 1.65 2.79 4.83
CA GLN A 25 2.60 3.92 4.81
C GLN A 25 3.47 3.90 3.55
N TYR A 26 4.06 2.75 3.21
CA TYR A 26 4.95 2.65 2.05
C TYR A 26 4.22 2.79 0.72
N TYR A 27 3.00 2.24 0.59
CA TYR A 27 2.16 2.50 -0.58
C TYR A 27 1.75 3.97 -0.68
N SER A 28 1.51 4.66 0.45
CA SER A 28 1.20 6.09 0.46
C SER A 28 2.40 6.94 0.02
N GLU A 29 3.62 6.53 0.38
CA GLU A 29 4.85 7.17 -0.10
C GLU A 29 5.06 6.91 -1.60
N ALA A 30 4.82 5.68 -2.08
CA ALA A 30 4.86 5.34 -3.50
C ALA A 30 3.83 6.13 -4.33
N SER A 31 2.57 6.23 -3.86
CA SER A 31 1.50 7.02 -4.50
C SER A 31 1.88 8.49 -4.67
N LYS A 32 2.54 9.10 -3.67
CA LYS A 32 3.01 10.49 -3.75
C LYS A 32 4.16 10.70 -4.73
N MET A 33 4.93 9.65 -5.04
CA MET A 33 6.04 9.71 -5.98
C MET A 33 5.60 9.50 -7.42
N ALA A 34 4.51 8.75 -7.64
CA ALA A 34 3.90 8.57 -8.94
C ALA A 34 3.32 9.90 -9.47
N GLU A 35 3.26 10.02 -10.79
CA GLU A 35 2.66 11.21 -11.43
C GLU A 35 1.18 11.35 -11.03
N LEU A 36 0.78 12.57 -10.65
CA LEU A 36 -0.58 12.85 -10.20
C LEU A 36 -1.59 12.56 -11.33
N GLY A 37 -2.59 11.75 -11.03
CA GLY A 37 -3.62 11.31 -11.98
C GLY A 37 -3.18 10.15 -12.88
N SER A 38 -1.97 9.62 -12.69
CA SER A 38 -1.49 8.46 -13.46
C SER A 38 -2.19 7.16 -13.05
N LEU A 39 -2.15 6.19 -13.96
CA LEU A 39 -2.62 4.82 -13.67
C LEU A 39 -1.79 4.17 -12.54
N GLU A 40 -0.53 4.54 -12.39
CA GLU A 40 0.37 4.00 -11.36
C GLU A 40 -0.04 4.48 -9.97
N GLN A 41 -0.27 5.78 -9.82
CA GLN A 41 -0.84 6.35 -8.59
C GLN A 41 -2.16 5.65 -8.22
N ALA A 42 -3.09 5.54 -9.18
CA ALA A 42 -4.38 4.89 -8.96
C ALA A 42 -4.26 3.43 -8.52
N ARG A 43 -3.25 2.70 -9.00
CA ARG A 43 -2.96 1.33 -8.53
C ARG A 43 -2.49 1.30 -7.08
N TYR A 44 -1.62 2.21 -6.68
CA TYR A 44 -1.15 2.30 -5.30
C TYR A 44 -2.30 2.68 -4.35
N ASP A 45 -3.13 3.65 -4.74
CA ASP A 45 -4.30 4.07 -3.96
C ASP A 45 -5.31 2.93 -3.79
N ALA A 46 -5.66 2.24 -4.88
CA ALA A 46 -6.55 1.08 -4.81
C ALA A 46 -5.99 -0.04 -3.93
N ARG A 47 -4.66 -0.22 -3.89
CA ARG A 47 -4.02 -1.19 -3.00
C ARG A 47 -4.09 -0.76 -1.54
N ILE A 48 -3.94 0.54 -1.24
CA ILE A 48 -4.15 1.10 0.11
C ILE A 48 -5.56 0.78 0.60
N ASP A 49 -6.58 1.01 -0.22
CA ASP A 49 -7.98 0.72 0.12
C ASP A 49 -8.18 -0.77 0.47
N GLN A 50 -7.61 -1.67 -0.32
CA GLN A 50 -7.67 -3.11 -0.06
C GLN A 50 -7.02 -3.47 1.29
N LEU A 51 -5.86 -2.89 1.60
CA LEU A 51 -5.16 -3.16 2.85
C LEU A 51 -5.91 -2.62 4.07
N MET A 52 -6.58 -1.46 3.94
CA MET A 52 -7.42 -0.92 5.00
C MET A 52 -8.59 -1.86 5.32
N ILE A 53 -9.29 -2.37 4.30
CA ILE A 53 -10.38 -3.33 4.49
C ILE A 53 -9.88 -4.62 5.15
N GLN A 54 -8.73 -5.14 4.74
CA GLN A 54 -8.14 -6.35 5.33
C GLN A 54 -7.79 -6.17 6.80
N ARG A 55 -7.15 -5.04 7.14
CA ARG A 55 -6.82 -4.68 8.52
C ARG A 55 -8.07 -4.60 9.38
N ASP A 56 -9.08 -3.86 8.92
CA ASP A 56 -10.29 -3.61 9.70
C ASP A 56 -11.08 -4.91 9.94
N ARG A 57 -11.16 -5.79 8.93
CA ARG A 57 -11.74 -7.13 9.09
C ARG A 57 -10.98 -7.98 10.11
N PHE A 58 -9.65 -7.94 10.11
CA PHE A 58 -8.86 -8.68 11.09
C PHE A 58 -9.06 -8.14 12.50
N MET A 59 -9.05 -6.81 12.67
CA MET A 59 -9.26 -6.17 13.97
C MET A 59 -10.66 -6.44 14.53
N ALA A 60 -11.67 -6.59 13.67
CA ALA A 60 -13.02 -6.95 14.09
C ALA A 60 -13.16 -8.41 14.59
N LEU A 61 -12.16 -9.26 14.37
CA LEU A 61 -12.14 -10.66 14.83
C LEU A 61 -11.38 -10.84 16.15
N GLN A 62 -10.72 -9.81 16.66
CA GLN A 62 -10.00 -9.80 17.95
C GLN A 62 -10.88 -9.29 19.08
#